data_AF-A0A8S3PVV6-F1
#
_entry.id   AF-A0A8S3PVV6-F1
#
_cell.length_a   1.000
_cell.length_b   1.000
_cell.length_c   1.000
_cell.angle_alpha   90.00
_cell.angle_beta   90.00
_cell.angle_gamma   90.00
#
_symmetry.space_group_name_H-M   'P 1'
#
loop_
_entity.id
_entity.type
_entity.pdbx_description
1 polymer ?
#
loop_
_entity_poly.entity_id
_entity_poly.type
_entity_poly.pdbx_seq_one_letter_code
_entity_poly.pdbx_strand_id
1 'polypeptide(L)'
;MADDSLLQRQEEEWQVLQAVYMDDVVDLRKKVAWKVERPLHICLILKQQQSESVAGTTDSDSMIHMVIKCPNKYPDLVPEISLENAKGLSNEQIAVLNTELIERYGSRTSSTCTDISFLYLFQVMVLELAQHVQTFLILYLFQVMVLELAQHVQTFFLFQVMVLELAQHRQLLEDEIQKRQHALKEETKKIKETKQISDEKPTEPEKAVPATPITEVPTCSPIGTPSTPRRPRMYVSCVML
;
A
#
# COMPACT_ATOMS: atom_id res chain seq x y z
N MET A 1 -3.28 0.57 -57.20
CA MET A 1 -1.86 0.98 -57.27
C MET A 1 -1.43 1.84 -56.08
N ALA A 2 -2.17 2.90 -55.72
CA ALA A 2 -1.87 3.64 -54.48
C ALA A 2 -2.22 2.82 -53.23
N ASP A 3 -3.44 2.25 -53.19
CA ASP A 3 -3.96 1.51 -52.02
C ASP A 3 -3.13 0.25 -51.69
N ASP A 4 -2.60 -0.44 -52.71
CA ASP A 4 -1.76 -1.65 -52.53
C ASP A 4 -0.48 -1.32 -51.73
N SER A 5 0.10 -0.13 -51.94
CA SER A 5 1.27 0.34 -51.18
C SER A 5 0.93 0.70 -49.73
N LEU A 6 -0.31 1.14 -49.44
CA LEU A 6 -0.74 1.47 -48.08
C LEU A 6 -1.08 0.20 -47.28
N LEU A 7 -1.72 -0.78 -47.92
CA LEU A 7 -1.95 -2.10 -47.32
C LEU A 7 -0.64 -2.84 -47.06
N GLN A 8 0.35 -2.74 -47.96
CA GLN A 8 1.68 -3.29 -47.71
C GLN A 8 2.33 -2.65 -46.46
N ARG A 9 2.30 -1.32 -46.31
CA ARG A 9 2.84 -0.63 -45.12
C ARG A 9 2.14 -1.04 -43.82
N GLN A 10 0.84 -1.27 -43.87
CA GLN A 10 0.07 -1.79 -42.74
C GLN A 10 0.48 -3.22 -42.35
N GLU A 11 0.80 -4.07 -43.34
CA GLU A 11 1.31 -5.42 -43.09
C GLU A 11 2.78 -5.43 -42.63
N GLU A 12 3.59 -4.45 -43.05
CA GLU A 12 4.95 -4.22 -42.53
C GLU A 12 4.90 -3.76 -41.06
N GLU A 13 4.00 -2.84 -40.69
CA GLU A 13 3.77 -2.47 -39.29
C GLU A 13 3.27 -3.66 -38.46
N TRP A 14 2.35 -4.47 -39.00
CA TRP A 14 1.91 -5.71 -38.35
C TRP A 14 3.07 -6.64 -38.01
N GLN A 15 4.00 -6.87 -38.94
CA GLN A 15 5.18 -7.72 -38.71
C GLN A 15 6.10 -7.14 -37.63
N VAL A 16 6.28 -5.82 -37.59
CA VAL A 16 7.05 -5.14 -36.53
C VAL A 16 6.36 -5.32 -35.17
N LEU A 17 5.04 -5.09 -35.08
CA LEU A 17 4.29 -5.28 -33.84
C LEU A 17 4.33 -6.73 -33.36
N GLN A 18 4.21 -7.69 -34.28
CA GLN A 18 4.35 -9.12 -33.98
C GLN A 18 5.76 -9.45 -33.45
N ALA A 19 6.81 -8.84 -34.00
CA ALA A 19 8.18 -9.04 -33.53
C ALA A 19 8.51 -8.30 -32.21
N VAL A 20 7.76 -7.26 -31.84
CA VAL A 20 7.95 -6.53 -30.56
C VAL A 20 7.12 -7.15 -29.43
N TYR A 21 5.85 -7.44 -29.68
CA TYR A 21 4.89 -7.87 -28.67
C TYR A 21 4.65 -9.38 -28.64
N MET A 22 5.08 -10.13 -29.65
CA MET A 22 4.97 -11.60 -29.72
C MET A 22 3.52 -12.09 -29.48
N ASP A 23 3.26 -12.75 -28.35
CA ASP A 23 1.94 -13.26 -27.98
C ASP A 23 0.98 -12.18 -27.42
N ASP A 24 1.50 -11.00 -27.06
CA ASP A 24 0.73 -9.86 -26.58
C ASP A 24 0.15 -9.00 -27.72
N VAL A 25 0.18 -9.47 -28.97
CA VAL A 25 -0.55 -8.87 -30.09
C VAL A 25 -1.43 -9.89 -30.83
N VAL A 26 -2.69 -9.53 -31.05
CA VAL A 26 -3.70 -10.40 -31.66
C VAL A 26 -4.25 -9.76 -32.93
N ASP A 27 -4.18 -10.47 -34.06
CA ASP A 27 -4.83 -10.09 -35.31
C ASP A 27 -6.35 -10.33 -35.23
N LEU A 28 -7.14 -9.27 -35.33
CA LEU A 28 -8.61 -9.29 -35.32
C LEU A 28 -9.21 -9.31 -36.74
N ARG A 29 -8.39 -9.42 -37.79
CA ARG A 29 -8.86 -9.61 -39.16
C ARG A 29 -9.44 -11.02 -39.34
N LYS A 30 -10.66 -11.10 -39.89
CA LYS A 30 -11.30 -12.40 -40.17
C LYS A 30 -10.49 -13.20 -41.19
N LYS A 31 -9.98 -14.36 -40.77
CA LYS A 31 -9.32 -15.35 -41.65
C LYS A 31 -10.35 -15.95 -42.62
N VAL A 32 -10.45 -15.39 -43.82
CA VAL A 32 -11.26 -15.92 -44.92
C VAL A 32 -10.38 -16.83 -45.78
N ALA A 33 -10.95 -17.91 -46.33
CA ALA A 33 -10.23 -18.88 -47.17
C ALA A 33 -9.64 -18.28 -48.48
N TRP A 34 -10.04 -17.05 -48.84
CA TRP A 34 -9.55 -16.31 -50.00
C TRP A 34 -8.60 -15.21 -49.51
N LYS A 35 -7.44 -15.10 -50.16
CA LYS A 35 -6.34 -14.16 -49.83
C LYS A 35 -6.68 -12.71 -50.22
N VAL A 36 -7.74 -12.17 -49.62
CA VAL A 36 -8.18 -10.78 -49.77
C VAL A 36 -7.47 -9.95 -48.70
N GLU A 37 -6.60 -9.05 -49.12
CA GLU A 37 -5.93 -8.10 -48.24
C GLU A 37 -6.94 -7.15 -47.59
N ARG A 38 -6.68 -6.78 -46.33
CA ARG A 38 -7.60 -6.01 -45.49
C ARG A 38 -6.81 -5.03 -44.64
N PRO A 39 -7.38 -3.85 -44.33
CA PRO A 39 -6.79 -2.92 -43.38
C PRO A 39 -6.49 -3.58 -42.04
N LEU A 40 -5.45 -3.08 -41.38
CA LEU A 40 -5.00 -3.59 -40.10
C LEU A 40 -6.08 -3.43 -39.03
N HIS A 41 -6.40 -4.52 -38.33
CA HIS A 41 -7.34 -4.53 -37.22
C HIS A 41 -6.81 -5.48 -36.15
N ILE A 42 -6.40 -4.94 -35.00
CA ILE A 42 -5.60 -5.68 -34.00
C ILE A 42 -6.01 -5.32 -32.57
N CYS A 43 -5.64 -6.19 -31.64
CA CYS A 43 -5.65 -5.92 -30.20
C CYS A 43 -4.22 -6.05 -29.66
N LEU A 44 -3.68 -4.98 -29.09
CA LEU A 44 -2.43 -4.99 -28.33
C LEU A 44 -2.73 -5.13 -26.85
N ILE A 45 -2.16 -6.14 -26.21
CA ILE A 45 -2.24 -6.36 -24.76
C ILE A 45 -1.06 -5.63 -24.12
N LEU A 46 -1.32 -4.45 -23.58
CA LEU A 46 -0.29 -3.59 -23.00
C LEU A 46 -0.33 -3.75 -21.48
N LYS A 47 0.71 -4.37 -20.94
CA LYS A 47 0.93 -4.54 -19.49
C LYS A 47 2.01 -3.58 -19.04
N GLN A 48 2.06 -3.29 -17.73
CA GLN A 48 3.35 -2.97 -17.13
C GLN A 48 4.34 -4.08 -17.46
N GLN A 49 5.58 -3.75 -17.84
CA GLN A 49 6.61 -4.79 -17.83
C GLN A 49 6.91 -5.09 -16.37
N GLN A 50 6.53 -6.28 -15.90
CA GLN A 50 6.98 -6.78 -14.62
C GLN A 50 8.51 -6.80 -14.64
N SER A 51 9.14 -5.94 -13.83
CA SER A 51 10.38 -6.36 -13.19
C SER A 51 10.01 -7.58 -12.35
N GLU A 52 10.75 -8.67 -12.49
CA GLU A 52 10.59 -9.85 -11.62
C GLU A 52 10.68 -9.38 -10.16
N SER A 53 9.53 -9.36 -9.47
CA SER A 53 9.43 -8.76 -8.15
C SER A 53 9.98 -9.73 -7.11
N VAL A 54 11.23 -9.47 -6.72
CA VAL A 54 11.78 -10.00 -5.47
C VAL A 54 10.86 -9.55 -4.33
N ALA A 55 10.27 -10.51 -3.62
CA ALA A 55 9.33 -10.35 -2.50
C ALA A 55 7.85 -10.08 -2.82
N GLY A 56 7.21 -11.03 -3.51
CA GLY A 56 6.13 -11.83 -2.90
C GLY A 56 4.74 -11.22 -2.60
N THR A 57 4.54 -9.90 -2.70
CA THR A 57 3.23 -9.27 -2.46
C THR A 57 3.03 -7.98 -3.27
N THR A 58 2.29 -8.07 -4.38
CA THR A 58 1.08 -7.25 -4.69
C THR A 58 0.52 -7.63 -6.07
N ASP A 59 -0.74 -8.10 -6.12
CA ASP A 59 -1.43 -8.55 -7.36
C ASP A 59 -1.91 -7.40 -8.29
N SER A 60 -1.23 -6.24 -8.26
CA SER A 60 -1.64 -5.04 -9.00
C SER A 60 -1.01 -4.95 -10.39
N ASP A 61 -1.20 -5.98 -11.20
CA ASP A 61 -0.80 -5.95 -12.61
C ASP A 61 -1.71 -5.04 -13.44
N SER A 62 -1.28 -3.80 -13.62
CA SER A 62 -1.95 -2.88 -14.54
C SER A 62 -1.76 -3.32 -15.98
N MET A 63 -2.88 -3.49 -16.67
CA MET A 63 -2.97 -4.03 -18.02
C MET A 63 -4.14 -3.39 -18.75
N ILE A 64 -3.99 -3.14 -20.05
CA ILE A 64 -5.03 -2.56 -20.90
C ILE A 64 -4.97 -3.16 -22.30
N HIS A 65 -6.13 -3.39 -22.91
CA HIS A 65 -6.20 -3.80 -24.31
C HIS A 65 -6.34 -2.53 -25.16
N MET A 66 -5.38 -2.26 -26.03
CA MET A 66 -5.49 -1.22 -27.05
C MET A 66 -5.95 -1.87 -28.36
N VAL A 67 -7.24 -1.73 -28.65
CA VAL A 67 -7.85 -2.21 -29.90
C VAL A 67 -7.73 -1.11 -30.94
N ILE A 68 -7.28 -1.47 -32.15
CA ILE A 68 -6.90 -0.52 -33.19
C ILE A 68 -7.45 -0.99 -34.53
N LYS A 69 -8.15 -0.11 -35.23
CA LYS A 69 -8.77 -0.36 -36.52
C LYS A 69 -8.34 0.71 -37.51
N CYS A 70 -7.38 0.36 -38.37
CA CYS A 70 -6.85 1.25 -39.39
C CYS A 70 -7.84 1.36 -40.57
N PRO A 71 -8.09 2.56 -41.11
CA PRO A 71 -8.78 2.72 -42.39
C PRO A 71 -7.91 2.27 -43.57
N ASN A 72 -8.52 2.01 -44.74
CA ASN A 72 -7.79 1.66 -45.98
C ASN A 72 -6.68 2.68 -46.34
N LYS A 73 -6.88 3.95 -45.97
CA LYS A 73 -5.94 5.04 -46.23
C LYS A 73 -4.94 5.31 -45.11
N TYR A 74 -4.84 4.45 -44.09
CA TYR A 74 -3.82 4.59 -43.08
C TYR A 74 -2.42 4.33 -43.69
N PRO A 75 -1.37 5.10 -43.34
CA PRO A 75 -1.32 6.11 -42.26
C PRO A 75 -1.85 7.51 -42.59
N ASP A 76 -2.16 7.83 -43.87
CA ASP A 76 -2.68 9.14 -44.31
C ASP A 76 -3.97 9.57 -43.59
N LEU A 77 -4.74 8.60 -43.09
CA LEU A 77 -5.83 8.80 -42.13
C LEU A 77 -5.52 8.07 -40.81
N VAL A 78 -5.78 8.75 -39.69
CA VAL A 78 -5.63 8.20 -38.34
C VAL A 78 -6.48 6.94 -38.11
N PRO A 79 -6.02 5.99 -37.29
CA PRO A 79 -6.79 4.79 -36.96
C PRO A 79 -7.86 5.10 -35.91
N GLU A 80 -8.92 4.29 -35.89
CA GLU A 80 -9.82 4.23 -34.73
C GLU A 80 -9.10 3.47 -33.60
N ILE A 81 -9.06 4.04 -32.40
CA ILE A 81 -8.42 3.43 -31.22
C ILE A 81 -9.46 3.34 -30.11
N SER A 82 -9.56 2.17 -29.46
CA SER A 82 -10.36 1.96 -28.26
C SER A 82 -9.55 1.27 -27.16
N LEU A 83 -9.70 1.76 -25.92
CA LEU A 83 -9.08 1.19 -24.74
C LEU A 83 -10.10 0.30 -24.00
N GLU A 84 -9.81 -1.00 -23.92
CA GLU A 84 -10.72 -2.02 -23.41
C GLU A 84 -10.06 -2.87 -22.30
N ASN A 85 -10.88 -3.60 -21.54
CA ASN A 85 -10.45 -4.61 -20.55
C ASN A 85 -9.37 -4.14 -19.57
N ALA A 86 -9.39 -2.85 -19.21
CA ALA A 86 -8.43 -2.25 -18.30
C ALA A 86 -8.49 -2.89 -16.91
N LYS A 87 -7.31 -3.22 -16.36
CA LYS A 87 -7.07 -3.70 -15.00
C LYS A 87 -6.05 -2.79 -14.35
N GLY A 88 -6.17 -2.56 -13.04
CA GLY A 88 -5.26 -1.68 -12.29
C GLY A 88 -5.38 -0.18 -12.63
N LEU A 89 -6.40 0.22 -13.39
CA LEU A 89 -6.68 1.61 -13.76
C LEU A 89 -8.11 2.03 -13.39
N SER A 90 -8.28 3.29 -13.03
CA SER A 90 -9.59 3.92 -12.83
C SER A 90 -10.18 4.42 -14.16
N ASN A 91 -11.51 4.58 -14.21
CA ASN A 91 -12.19 5.15 -15.38
C ASN A 91 -11.70 6.57 -15.72
N GLU A 92 -11.29 7.35 -14.73
CA GLU A 92 -10.72 8.69 -14.92
C GLU A 92 -9.36 8.63 -15.61
N GLN A 93 -8.50 7.68 -15.23
CA GLN A 93 -7.19 7.47 -15.87
C GLN A 93 -7.35 7.00 -17.32
N ILE A 94 -8.32 6.11 -17.59
CA ILE A 94 -8.67 5.69 -18.94
C ILE A 94 -9.17 6.89 -19.77
N ALA A 95 -9.93 7.81 -19.18
CA ALA A 95 -10.38 9.02 -19.88
C ALA A 95 -9.22 10.00 -20.17
N VAL A 96 -8.28 10.19 -19.23
CA VAL A 96 -7.05 10.98 -19.45
C VAL A 96 -6.21 10.37 -20.56
N LEU A 97 -5.93 9.06 -20.49
CA LEU A 97 -5.12 8.36 -21.49
C LEU A 97 -5.77 8.39 -22.89
N ASN A 98 -7.09 8.21 -22.99
CA ASN A 98 -7.80 8.43 -24.26
C ASN A 98 -7.62 9.87 -24.77
N THR A 99 -7.71 10.88 -23.89
CA THR A 99 -7.55 12.30 -24.28
C THR A 99 -6.13 12.58 -24.80
N GLU A 100 -5.09 12.05 -24.14
CA GLU A 100 -3.70 12.16 -24.60
C GLU A 100 -3.47 11.48 -25.97
N LEU A 101 -4.08 10.31 -26.19
CA LEU A 101 -4.02 9.62 -27.50
C LEU A 101 -4.72 10.47 -28.57
N ILE A 102 -5.91 11.02 -28.28
CA ILE A 102 -6.68 11.91 -29.16
C ILE A 102 -5.86 13.15 -29.55
N GLU A 103 -5.19 13.79 -28.58
CA GLU A 103 -4.34 14.95 -28.85
C GLU A 103 -3.15 14.58 -29.74
N ARG A 104 -2.46 13.46 -29.46
CA ARG A 104 -1.27 13.03 -30.21
C ARG A 104 -1.58 12.66 -31.66
N TYR A 105 -2.65 11.93 -31.94
CA TYR A 105 -3.04 11.65 -33.33
C TYR A 105 -3.69 12.89 -34.00
N GLY A 106 -4.42 13.71 -33.23
CA GLY A 106 -5.06 14.94 -33.71
C GLY A 106 -4.06 15.98 -34.22
N SER A 107 -3.01 16.24 -33.44
CA SER A 107 -1.91 17.15 -33.80
C SER A 107 -1.15 16.73 -35.06
N ARG A 108 -1.08 15.43 -35.39
CA ARG A 108 -0.54 14.96 -36.67
C ARG A 108 -1.41 15.35 -37.87
N THR A 109 -2.72 15.48 -37.67
CA THR A 109 -3.68 15.70 -38.77
C THR A 109 -3.95 17.19 -39.04
N SER A 110 -3.80 18.06 -38.03
CA SER A 110 -4.16 19.49 -38.11
C SER A 110 -3.02 20.43 -38.49
N SER A 111 -1.79 19.95 -38.56
CA SER A 111 -0.61 20.82 -38.70
C SER A 111 -0.38 21.24 -40.16
N THR A 112 -0.61 22.52 -40.45
CA THR A 112 -0.21 23.16 -41.71
C THR A 112 1.32 23.23 -41.79
N CYS A 113 1.94 22.20 -42.38
CA CYS A 113 3.39 22.06 -42.39
C CYS A 113 4.00 22.16 -43.78
N THR A 114 4.79 23.21 -43.95
CA THR A 114 5.85 23.32 -44.95
C THR A 114 6.89 22.20 -44.77
N ASP A 115 7.10 21.44 -45.84
CA ASP A 115 8.30 20.70 -46.26
C ASP A 115 8.91 19.58 -45.39
N ILE A 116 8.70 19.51 -44.07
CA ILE A 116 9.29 18.42 -43.24
C ILE A 116 8.24 17.58 -42.50
N SER A 117 7.28 18.17 -41.77
CA SER A 117 6.30 17.34 -41.02
C SER A 117 5.34 16.57 -41.92
N PHE A 118 5.23 16.92 -43.20
CA PHE A 118 4.47 16.16 -44.19
C PHE A 118 5.00 14.71 -44.32
N LEU A 119 6.32 14.48 -44.16
CA LEU A 119 6.90 13.13 -44.15
C LEU A 119 6.43 12.27 -42.97
N TYR A 120 6.13 12.90 -41.82
CA TYR A 120 5.69 12.19 -40.61
C TYR A 120 4.18 11.85 -40.61
N LEU A 121 3.35 12.51 -41.44
CA LEU A 121 1.96 12.08 -41.64
C LEU A 121 1.85 10.70 -42.31
N PHE A 122 2.77 10.37 -43.21
CA PHE A 122 2.78 9.10 -43.93
C PHE A 122 3.50 7.96 -43.18
N GLN A 123 3.80 8.18 -41.90
CA GLN A 123 4.48 7.19 -41.07
C GLN A 123 3.48 6.42 -40.20
N VAL A 124 3.66 5.10 -40.20
CA VAL A 124 3.03 4.16 -39.28
C VAL A 124 3.30 4.56 -37.82
N MET A 125 2.28 4.45 -36.96
CA MET A 125 2.20 5.13 -35.66
C MET A 125 1.74 4.25 -34.49
N VAL A 126 1.33 3.00 -34.74
CA VAL A 126 0.79 2.12 -33.69
C VAL A 126 1.82 1.82 -32.61
N LEU A 127 3.08 1.54 -33.00
CA LEU A 127 4.14 1.24 -32.04
C LEU A 127 4.42 2.41 -31.08
N GLU A 128 4.40 3.64 -31.57
CA GLU A 128 4.60 4.85 -30.77
C GLU A 128 3.44 5.08 -29.78
N LEU A 129 2.20 4.87 -30.24
CA LEU A 129 1.01 4.93 -29.38
C LEU A 129 1.05 3.85 -28.29
N ALA A 130 1.52 2.65 -28.62
CA ALA A 130 1.67 1.54 -27.68
C ALA A 130 2.74 1.82 -26.63
N GLN A 131 3.89 2.35 -27.05
CA GLN A 131 4.95 2.81 -26.14
C GLN A 131 4.47 3.95 -25.22
N HIS A 132 3.64 4.87 -25.72
CA HIS A 132 3.05 5.93 -24.89
C HIS A 132 2.14 5.35 -23.80
N VAL A 133 1.24 4.43 -24.16
CA VAL A 133 0.37 3.73 -23.20
C VAL A 133 1.18 2.94 -22.17
N GLN A 134 2.20 2.19 -22.58
CA GLN A 134 3.07 1.46 -21.65
C GLN A 134 3.84 2.40 -20.71
N THR A 135 4.31 3.54 -21.21
CA THR A 135 4.97 4.58 -20.40
C THR A 135 4.00 5.16 -19.37
N PHE A 136 2.76 5.43 -19.76
CA PHE A 136 1.71 5.90 -18.84
C PHE A 136 1.44 4.89 -17.71
N LEU A 137 1.33 3.58 -18.03
CA LEU A 137 1.16 2.52 -17.03
C LEU A 137 2.31 2.52 -16.00
N ILE A 138 3.56 2.60 -16.46
CA ILE A 138 4.76 2.58 -15.61
C ILE A 138 4.81 3.83 -14.72
N LEU A 139 4.61 5.02 -15.29
CA LEU A 139 4.65 6.28 -14.54
C LEU A 139 3.53 6.36 -13.49
N TYR A 140 2.33 5.88 -13.82
CA TYR A 140 1.21 5.83 -12.89
C TYR A 140 1.53 4.92 -11.69
N LEU A 141 2.04 3.70 -11.93
CA LEU A 141 2.40 2.78 -10.85
C LEU A 141 3.56 3.30 -9.99
N PHE A 142 4.54 3.99 -10.59
CA PHE A 142 5.58 4.68 -9.83
C PHE A 142 4.99 5.76 -8.92
N GLN A 143 4.01 6.55 -9.41
CA GLN A 143 3.33 7.57 -8.60
C GLN A 143 2.54 6.94 -7.43
N VAL A 144 1.85 5.82 -7.65
CA VAL A 144 1.13 5.07 -6.59
C VAL A 144 2.12 4.55 -5.55
N MET A 145 3.19 3.86 -5.99
CA MET A 145 4.24 3.33 -5.10
C MET A 145 4.89 4.41 -4.23
N VAL A 146 5.22 5.58 -4.82
CA VAL A 146 5.80 6.71 -4.08
C VAL A 146 4.81 7.28 -3.05
N LEU A 147 3.51 7.34 -3.37
CA LEU A 147 2.49 7.79 -2.44
C LEU A 147 2.29 6.81 -1.27
N GLU A 148 2.23 5.51 -1.55
CA GLU A 148 2.14 4.46 -0.53
C GLU A 148 3.37 4.44 0.38
N LEU A 149 4.57 4.57 -0.19
CA LEU A 149 5.81 4.68 0.58
C LEU A 149 5.81 5.91 1.49
N ALA A 150 5.37 7.07 0.99
CA ALA A 150 5.26 8.28 1.79
C ALA A 150 4.29 8.11 2.98
N GLN A 151 3.13 7.48 2.76
CA GLN A 151 2.18 7.14 3.82
C GLN A 151 2.77 6.14 4.83
N HIS A 152 3.50 5.13 4.37
CA HIS A 152 4.12 4.14 5.23
C HIS A 152 5.23 4.76 6.11
N VAL A 153 6.08 5.61 5.54
CA VAL A 153 7.11 6.37 6.29
C VAL A 153 6.46 7.29 7.33
N GLN A 154 5.38 8.00 6.97
CA GLN A 154 4.68 8.91 7.89
C GLN A 154 4.02 8.15 9.05
N THR A 155 3.33 7.04 8.77
CA THR A 155 2.68 6.21 9.80
C THR A 155 3.69 5.53 10.71
N PHE A 156 4.80 5.02 10.17
CA PHE A 156 5.91 4.45 10.94
C PHE A 156 6.57 5.49 11.86
N PHE A 157 6.78 6.73 11.39
CA PHE A 157 7.31 7.81 12.20
C PHE A 157 6.38 8.16 13.37
N LEU A 158 5.07 8.33 13.11
CA LEU A 158 4.08 8.59 14.16
C LEU A 158 4.02 7.46 15.19
N PHE A 159 4.13 6.20 14.75
CA PHE A 159 4.20 5.06 15.66
C PHE A 159 5.44 5.09 16.56
N GLN A 160 6.62 5.45 16.05
CA GLN A 160 7.81 5.61 16.89
C GLN A 160 7.65 6.70 17.96
N VAL A 161 7.06 7.85 17.59
CA VAL A 161 6.79 8.95 18.55
C VAL A 161 5.88 8.46 19.67
N MET A 162 4.76 7.81 19.33
CA MET A 162 3.83 7.25 20.31
C MET A 162 4.49 6.22 21.25
N VAL A 163 5.36 5.36 20.72
CA VAL A 163 6.12 4.38 21.53
C VAL A 163 7.08 5.07 22.50
N LEU A 164 7.75 6.14 22.06
CA LEU A 164 8.67 6.92 22.90
C LEU A 164 7.92 7.68 24.01
N GLU A 165 6.80 8.34 23.69
CA GLU A 165 5.96 9.03 24.67
C GLU A 165 5.40 8.05 25.72
N LEU A 166 4.92 6.88 25.28
CA LEU A 166 4.45 5.82 26.19
C LEU A 166 5.58 5.31 27.09
N ALA A 167 6.80 5.17 26.57
CA ALA A 167 7.96 4.76 27.36
C ALA A 167 8.34 5.83 28.41
N GLN A 168 8.36 7.11 28.02
CA GLN A 168 8.61 8.22 28.96
C GLN A 168 7.53 8.31 30.04
N HIS A 169 6.25 8.23 29.67
CA HIS A 169 5.14 8.23 30.63
C HIS A 169 5.22 7.04 31.58
N ARG A 170 5.68 5.87 31.11
CA ARG A 170 5.90 4.70 31.97
C ARG A 170 7.06 4.93 32.96
N GLN A 171 8.19 5.51 32.51
CA GLN A 171 9.30 5.86 33.41
C GLN A 171 8.87 6.84 34.51
N LEU A 172 8.13 7.89 34.18
CA LEU A 172 7.63 8.86 35.17
C LEU A 172 6.76 8.21 36.26
N LEU A 173 5.92 7.23 35.87
CA LEU A 173 5.13 6.45 36.83
C LEU A 173 6.01 5.51 37.68
N GLU A 174 6.99 4.84 37.07
CA GLU A 174 7.93 3.96 37.76
C GLU A 174 8.74 4.73 38.82
N ASP A 175 9.27 5.91 38.48
CA ASP A 175 10.04 6.79 39.37
C ASP A 175 9.19 7.30 40.56
N GLU A 176 7.96 7.76 40.30
CA GLU A 176 7.05 8.22 41.35
C GLU A 176 6.64 7.08 42.30
N ILE A 177 6.45 5.86 41.79
CA ILE A 177 6.22 4.66 42.61
C ILE A 177 7.44 4.35 43.47
N GLN A 178 8.65 4.35 42.90
CA GLN A 178 9.89 4.08 43.64
C GLN A 178 10.11 5.09 44.76
N LYS A 179 9.89 6.39 44.49
CA LYS A 179 10.00 7.48 45.47
C LYS A 179 9.06 7.28 46.66
N ARG A 180 7.78 6.94 46.40
CA ARG A 180 6.80 6.63 47.46
C ARG A 180 7.19 5.39 48.27
N GLN A 181 7.67 4.33 47.59
CA GLN A 181 8.16 3.13 48.28
C GLN A 181 9.39 3.42 49.15
N HIS A 182 10.29 4.30 48.73
CA HIS A 182 11.45 4.70 49.52
C HIS A 182 11.04 5.46 50.78
N ALA A 183 10.17 6.47 50.65
CA ALA A 183 9.65 7.24 51.80
C ALA A 183 8.99 6.34 52.86
N LEU A 184 8.13 5.41 52.44
CA LEU A 184 7.48 4.45 53.34
C LEU A 184 8.48 3.49 54.02
N LYS A 185 9.56 3.09 53.33
CA LYS A 185 10.65 2.30 53.93
C LYS A 185 11.42 3.08 54.99
N GLU A 186 11.69 4.37 54.77
CA GLU A 186 12.33 5.22 55.76
C GLU A 186 11.44 5.50 56.98
N GLU A 187 10.16 5.80 56.79
CA GLU A 187 9.20 6.00 57.88
C GLU A 187 9.05 4.72 58.72
N THR A 188 8.88 3.56 58.07
CA THR A 188 8.79 2.28 58.81
C THR A 188 10.09 1.91 59.52
N LYS A 189 11.26 2.33 59.02
CA LYS A 189 12.55 2.20 59.74
C LYS A 189 12.58 3.08 60.97
N LYS A 190 12.25 4.37 60.85
CA LYS A 190 12.16 5.32 61.97
C LYS A 190 11.18 4.86 63.05
N ILE A 191 10.01 4.33 62.66
CA ILE A 191 9.02 3.77 63.61
C ILE A 191 9.56 2.55 64.36
N LYS A 192 10.34 1.67 63.70
CA LYS A 192 10.98 0.51 64.34
C LYS A 192 12.07 0.92 65.31
N GLU A 193 12.90 1.89 64.93
CA GLU A 193 13.96 2.47 65.77
C GLU A 193 13.36 3.12 67.03
N THR A 194 12.29 3.93 66.89
CA THR A 194 11.57 4.52 68.02
C THR A 194 10.93 3.47 68.95
N LYS A 195 10.44 2.35 68.39
CA LYS A 195 9.89 1.24 69.19
C LYS A 195 10.98 0.49 69.97
N GLN A 196 12.14 0.20 69.37
CA GLN A 196 13.25 -0.44 70.09
C GLN A 196 13.76 0.39 71.26
N ILE A 197 13.79 1.73 71.13
CA ILE A 197 14.19 2.64 72.22
C ILE A 197 13.16 2.67 73.37
N SER A 198 11.89 2.30 73.13
CA SER A 198 10.86 2.27 74.19
C SER A 198 10.80 0.95 74.98
N ASP A 199 11.41 -0.13 74.49
CA ASP A 199 11.46 -1.44 75.16
C ASP A 199 12.69 -1.61 76.09
N GLU A 200 13.64 -0.67 76.11
CA GLU A 200 14.92 -0.77 76.86
C GLU A 200 14.93 0.03 78.18
N LYS A 201 13.88 -0.10 79.01
CA LYS A 201 13.80 0.55 80.34
C LYS A 201 13.49 -0.46 81.48
N PRO A 202 14.35 -0.60 82.51
CA PRO A 202 14.17 -1.59 83.57
C PRO A 202 13.01 -1.35 84.56
N THR A 203 12.55 -2.46 85.16
CA THR A 203 11.73 -2.59 86.37
C THR A 203 12.52 -2.18 87.63
N GLU A 204 11.97 -1.90 88.82
CA GLU A 204 10.61 -1.80 89.41
C GLU A 204 10.72 -0.92 90.69
N PRO A 205 9.79 -0.81 91.69
CA PRO A 205 8.46 -1.41 91.92
C PRO A 205 7.36 -0.33 92.23
N GLU A 206 6.22 -0.49 92.93
CA GLU A 206 5.54 -1.61 93.65
C GLU A 206 3.99 -1.36 93.73
N LYS A 207 3.29 -2.23 94.50
CA LYS A 207 1.97 -2.17 95.19
C LYS A 207 1.08 -0.88 95.12
N ALA A 208 -0.27 -0.95 95.10
CA ALA A 208 -1.24 -2.08 95.07
C ALA A 208 -2.71 -1.61 94.78
N VAL A 209 -3.51 -2.45 94.08
CA VAL A 209 -4.91 -2.97 94.35
C VAL A 209 -6.03 -2.00 94.83
N PRO A 210 -7.35 -2.06 94.43
CA PRO A 210 -8.15 -3.21 93.90
C PRO A 210 -9.18 -3.00 92.71
N ALA A 211 -9.61 -4.14 92.14
CA ALA A 211 -10.97 -4.55 91.69
C ALA A 211 -11.87 -3.75 90.68
N THR A 212 -12.05 -4.35 89.48
CA THR A 212 -13.31 -4.68 88.72
C THR A 212 -14.58 -3.80 88.79
N PRO A 213 -15.36 -3.61 87.68
CA PRO A 213 -15.94 -4.74 86.91
C PRO A 213 -16.07 -4.61 85.37
N ILE A 214 -16.69 -5.65 84.81
CA ILE A 214 -16.85 -6.05 83.40
C ILE A 214 -17.91 -5.21 82.66
N THR A 215 -17.67 -4.86 81.38
CA THR A 215 -18.76 -4.65 80.39
C THR A 215 -18.35 -5.04 78.96
N GLU A 216 -18.95 -6.13 78.47
CA GLU A 216 -19.49 -6.39 77.13
C GLU A 216 -18.71 -6.11 75.81
N VAL A 217 -18.56 -7.22 75.06
CA VAL A 217 -18.49 -7.47 73.59
C VAL A 217 -19.14 -6.42 72.64
N PRO A 218 -18.77 -6.32 71.33
CA PRO A 218 -18.73 -7.46 70.40
C PRO A 218 -17.60 -7.59 69.38
N THR A 219 -17.20 -8.87 69.24
CA THR A 219 -16.79 -9.62 68.05
C THR A 219 -17.17 -9.03 66.68
N CYS A 220 -16.24 -9.08 65.73
CA CYS A 220 -16.59 -9.39 64.34
C CYS A 220 -15.47 -10.19 63.65
N SER A 221 -15.84 -11.30 63.00
CA SER A 221 -14.93 -12.28 62.38
C SER A 221 -14.48 -11.85 60.97
N PRO A 222 -13.38 -12.42 60.42
CA PRO A 222 -12.89 -12.04 59.10
C PRO A 222 -13.76 -12.62 57.97
N ILE A 223 -14.02 -11.82 56.93
CA ILE A 223 -14.76 -12.24 55.73
C ILE A 223 -13.96 -11.92 54.46
N GLY A 224 -13.82 -12.93 53.60
CA GLY A 224 -13.81 -12.78 52.14
C GLY A 224 -12.49 -12.37 51.47
N THR A 225 -11.69 -13.35 51.07
CA THR A 225 -10.74 -13.19 49.95
C THR A 225 -11.48 -13.10 48.61
N PRO A 226 -11.26 -12.08 47.76
CA PRO A 226 -11.74 -12.09 46.39
C PRO A 226 -10.93 -13.07 45.52
N SER A 227 -11.63 -13.98 44.87
CA SER A 227 -11.07 -14.96 43.93
C SER A 227 -10.46 -14.31 42.68
N THR A 228 -9.36 -14.85 42.19
CA THR A 228 -8.71 -14.44 40.94
C THR A 228 -9.53 -14.80 39.69
N PRO A 229 -9.67 -13.90 38.70
CA PRO A 229 -10.11 -14.28 37.36
C PRO A 229 -8.99 -15.09 36.67
N ARG A 230 -9.33 -16.28 36.16
CA ARG A 230 -8.41 -17.07 35.33
C ARG A 230 -8.15 -16.36 34.00
N ARG A 231 -6.87 -16.26 33.58
CA ARG A 231 -6.50 -15.80 32.24
C ARG A 231 -7.01 -16.79 31.17
N PRO A 232 -7.53 -16.32 30.02
CA PRO A 232 -7.66 -17.16 28.83
C PRO A 232 -6.30 -17.63 28.34
N ARG A 233 -6.21 -18.91 27.96
CA ARG A 233 -4.99 -19.52 27.40
C ARG A 233 -4.99 -19.32 25.88
N MET A 234 -4.38 -18.23 25.42
CA MET A 234 -4.13 -18.04 23.99
C MET A 234 -3.12 -19.10 23.50
N TYR A 235 -3.54 -19.91 22.53
CA TYR A 235 -2.65 -20.81 21.79
C TYR A 235 -1.81 -19.98 20.82
N VAL A 236 -0.49 -20.05 20.94
CA VAL A 236 0.42 -19.54 19.91
C VAL A 236 0.63 -20.68 18.91
N SER A 237 -0.18 -20.71 17.85
CA SER A 237 0.12 -21.54 16.68
C SER A 237 1.22 -20.87 15.87
N CYS A 238 2.45 -21.30 16.08
CA CYS A 238 3.53 -21.07 15.13
C CYS A 238 3.25 -21.92 13.90
N VAL A 239 3.01 -21.28 12.75
CA VAL A 239 3.10 -21.91 11.43
C VAL A 239 4.13 -21.11 10.66
N MET A 240 5.31 -21.70 10.49
CA MET A 240 6.16 -21.35 9.35
C MET A 240 5.60 -22.04 8.12
N LEU A 241 5.28 -21.25 7.10
CA LEU A 241 5.63 -21.44 5.68
C LEU A 241 5.08 -20.25 4.88
#